data_AF-A0A961Y1R4-F1
#
_entry.id   AF-A0A961Y1R4-F1
#
_cell.length_a   1.000
_cell.length_b   1.000
_cell.length_c   1.000
_cell.angle_alpha   90.00
_cell.angle_beta   90.00
_cell.angle_gamma   90.00
#
_symmetry.space_group_name_H-M   'P 1'
#
loop_
_entity.id
_entity.type
_entity.pdbx_description
1 polymer ?
#
loop_
_entity_poly.entity_id
_entity_poly.type
_entity_poly.pdbx_seq_one_letter_code
_entity_poly.pdbx_strand_id
1 'polypeptide(L)' 'VSLYVTREQERAQTGFKSIVEGSTRAYYWMDDDYGCAVAGVAPQKTLLSIADSAYRQYLAAEIR' A
#
# COMPACT_ATOMS: atom_id res chain seq x y z
N VAL A 1 10.42 2.25 7.91
CA VAL A 1 9.34 1.93 6.94
C VAL A 1 8.05 2.50 7.49
N SER A 2 7.17 2.99 6.63
CA SER A 2 5.89 3.58 7.00
C SER A 2 4.78 2.96 6.15
N LEU A 3 3.63 2.69 6.77
CA LEU A 3 2.41 2.23 6.11
C LEU A 3 1.32 3.30 6.35
N TYR A 4 0.64 3.70 5.28
CA TYR A 4 -0.48 4.62 5.31
C TYR A 4 -1.71 3.91 4.77
N VAL A 5 -2.84 4.07 5.45
CA VAL A 5 -4.15 3.54 5.05
C VAL A 5 -5.15 4.66 5.26
N THR A 6 -5.90 5.00 4.21
CA THR A 6 -6.96 6.02 4.27
C THR A 6 -8.20 5.50 3.56
N ARG A 7 -9.38 5.93 4.03
CA ARG A 7 -10.62 5.76 3.28
C ARG A 7 -10.65 6.83 2.18
N GLU A 8 -10.83 6.41 0.94
CA GLU A 8 -10.89 7.23 -0.25
C GLU A 8 -12.30 7.15 -0.84
N GLN A 9 -13.06 8.25 -0.76
CA GLN A 9 -14.44 8.29 -1.24
C GLN A 9 -14.53 8.64 -2.73
N GLU A 10 -13.49 9.27 -3.29
CA GLU A 10 -13.44 9.61 -4.70
C GLU A 10 -12.45 8.69 -5.42
N ARG A 11 -12.98 7.76 -6.21
CA ARG A 11 -12.23 6.73 -6.95
C ARG A 11 -11.44 7.31 -8.13
N ALA A 12 -10.66 8.36 -7.89
CA ALA A 12 -9.96 9.11 -8.93
C ALA A 12 -8.73 8.38 -9.47
N GLN A 13 -8.22 7.35 -8.77
CA GLN A 13 -7.04 6.60 -9.19
C GLN A 13 -7.23 5.10 -8.92
N THR A 14 -7.25 4.29 -9.98
CA THR A 14 -7.36 2.82 -9.88
C THR A 14 -6.07 2.20 -10.41
N GLY A 15 -5.17 1.78 -9.52
CA GLY A 15 -3.99 1.03 -9.96
C GLY A 15 -2.85 0.98 -8.94
N PHE A 16 -2.06 -0.08 -9.06
CA PHE A 16 -0.80 -0.21 -8.34
C PHE A 16 0.24 0.76 -8.92
N LYS A 17 0.82 1.60 -8.07
CA LYS A 17 1.87 2.55 -8.45
C LYS A 17 3.12 2.31 -7.62
N SER A 18 4.28 2.46 -8.25
CA SER A 18 5.56 2.51 -7.56
C SER A 18 6.24 3.83 -7.83
N ILE A 19 6.71 4.49 -6.79
CA ILE A 19 7.47 5.75 -6.88
C ILE A 19 8.82 5.52 -6.20
N VAL A 20 9.88 6.08 -6.79
CA VAL A 20 11.23 6.10 -6.21
C VAL A 20 11.69 7.55 -6.16
N GLU A 21 11.95 8.04 -4.94
CA GLU A 21 12.49 9.36 -4.70
C GLU A 21 13.75 9.24 -3.83
N GLY A 22 14.91 9.52 -4.44
CA GLY A 22 16.20 9.28 -3.80
C GLY A 22 16.37 7.81 -3.40
N SER A 23 16.61 7.57 -2.11
CA SER A 23 16.73 6.22 -1.54
C SER A 23 15.39 5.64 -1.07
N THR A 24 14.31 6.42 -1.12
CA THR A 24 12.99 6.01 -0.65
C THR A 24 12.20 5.42 -1.81
N ARG A 25 11.54 4.28 -1.54
CA ARG A 25 10.59 3.66 -2.46
C ARG A 25 9.23 3.60 -1.81
N ALA A 26 8.19 3.95 -2.57
CA ALA A 26 6.81 3.85 -2.17
C ALA A 26 6.03 2.95 -3.14
N TYR A 27 5.14 2.13 -2.60
CA TYR A 27 4.14 1.36 -3.33
C TYR A 27 2.75 1.80 -2.87
N TYR A 28 1.91 2.16 -3.82
CA TYR A 28 0.53 2.62 -3.59
C TYR A 28 -0.45 1.71 -4.32
N TRP A 29 -1.57 1.39 -3.69
CA TRP A 29 -2.67 0.68 -4.32
C TRP A 29 -4.00 1.14 -3.75
N MET A 30 -5.07 0.87 -4.50
CA MET A 30 -6.44 1.11 -4.09
C MET A 30 -7.18 -0.21 -4.12
N ASP A 31 -7.88 -0.52 -3.03
CA ASP A 31 -8.85 -1.63 -2.98
C ASP A 31 -10.15 -1.09 -2.42
N ASP A 32 -11.22 -1.24 -3.19
CA ASP A 32 -12.54 -0.63 -2.96
C ASP A 32 -12.50 0.86 -2.54
N ASP A 33 -12.91 1.17 -1.30
CA ASP A 33 -12.96 2.48 -0.65
C ASP A 33 -11.64 2.85 0.08
N TYR A 34 -10.55 2.09 -0.09
CA TYR A 34 -9.31 2.28 0.66
C TYR A 34 -8.08 2.51 -0.23
N GLY A 35 -7.39 3.60 0.05
CA GLY A 35 -6.05 3.89 -0.47
C GLY A 35 -4.97 3.45 0.51
N CYS A 36 -4.03 2.64 0.04
CA CYS A 36 -2.94 2.09 0.85
C CYS A 36 -1.57 2.46 0.26
N ALA A 37 -0.60 2.75 1.12
CA ALA A 37 0.77 3.00 0.70
C ALA A 37 1.82 2.45 1.67
N VAL A 38 2.82 1.73 1.15
CA VAL A 38 4.01 1.30 1.90
C VAL A 38 5.22 2.06 1.37
N ALA A 39 5.91 2.80 2.23
CA ALA A 39 7.07 3.60 1.87
C ALA A 39 8.27 3.36 2.79
N GLY A 40 9.48 3.36 2.22
CA GLY A 40 10.71 3.35 3.02
C GLY A 40 11.99 3.12 2.23
N VAL A 41 13.10 3.22 2.96
CA VAL A 41 14.44 2.89 2.48
C VAL A 41 14.71 1.43 2.79
N ALA A 42 14.26 0.54 1.91
CA ALA A 42 14.44 -0.90 2.03
C ALA A 42 14.45 -1.58 0.65
N PRO A 43 14.97 -2.81 0.54
CA PRO A 43 14.89 -3.58 -0.69
C PRO A 43 13.43 -3.74 -1.15
N GLN A 44 13.22 -3.70 -2.47
CA GLN A 44 11.90 -3.89 -3.10
C GLN A 44 11.18 -5.14 -2.56
N LYS A 45 11.89 -6.26 -2.44
CA LYS A 45 11.32 -7.52 -1.92
C LYS A 45 10.73 -7.35 -0.52
N THR A 46 11.40 -6.60 0.35
CA THR A 46 10.93 -6.34 1.72
C THR A 46 9.66 -5.49 1.71
N LEU A 47 9.65 -4.40 0.94
CA LEU A 47 8.50 -3.51 0.85
C LEU A 47 7.27 -4.19 0.23
N LEU A 48 7.47 -5.03 -0.80
CA LEU A 48 6.40 -5.82 -1.40
C LEU A 48 5.85 -6.87 -0.41
N SER A 49 6.72 -7.53 0.37
CA SER A 49 6.28 -8.47 1.40
C SER A 49 5.46 -7.81 2.50
N ILE A 50 5.80 -6.57 2.86
CA ILE A 50 5.02 -5.77 3.83
C ILE A 50 3.67 -5.39 3.23
N ALA A 51 3.63 -4.93 1.98
CA ALA A 51 2.39 -4.61 1.29
C ALA A 51 1.45 -5.83 1.19
N ASP A 52 1.97 -6.99 0.79
CA ASP A 52 1.20 -8.25 0.73
C ASP A 52 0.68 -8.67 2.11
N SER A 53 1.51 -8.58 3.15
CA SER A 53 1.11 -8.94 4.52
C SER A 53 0.01 -8.01 5.06
N ALA A 54 0.15 -6.69 4.85
CA ALA A 54 -0.85 -5.72 5.24
C ALA A 54 -2.18 -5.94 4.50
N TYR A 55 -2.10 -6.24 3.20
CA TYR A 55 -3.28 -6.55 2.39
C TYR A 55 -4.02 -7.80 2.87
N ARG A 56 -3.29 -8.88 3.18
CA ARG A 56 -3.89 -10.11 3.74
C ARG A 56 -4.55 -9.87 5.10
N GLN A 57 -3.93 -9.04 5.94
CA GLN A 57 -4.50 -8.67 7.25
C GLN A 57 -5.79 -7.87 7.11
N TYR A 58 -5.84 -6.96 6.13
CA TYR A 58 -7.04 -6.21 5.79
C TYR A 58 -8.18 -7.14 5.34
N LEU A 59 -7.94 -8.02 4.36
CA LEU A 59 -8.94 -8.98 3.90
C LEU A 59 -9.44 -9.90 5.02
N ALA A 60 -8.54 -10.33 5.92
CA ALA A 60 -8.92 -11.14 7.07
C ALA A 60 -9.78 -10.38 8.10
N ALA A 61 -9.69 -9.05 8.15
CA ALA A 61 -10.51 -8.21 9.01
C ALA A 61 -11.89 -7.92 8.41
N GLU A 62 -12.01 -7.83 7.08
CA GLU A 62 -13.30 -7.61 6.38
C GLU A 62 -14.23 -8.81 6.39
N ILE A 63 -13.70 -10.03 6.53
CA ILE A 63 -14.52 -11.26 6.57
C ILE A 63 -15.27 -11.43 7.91
N ARG A 64 -15.12 -10.48 8.87
CA ARG A 64 -15.77 -10.53 10.18
C ARG A 64 -17.13 -9.86 10.24
#